data_AF-A0A1S6HJF9-F1
#
_entry.id   AF-A0A1S6HJF9-F1
#
_cell.length_a   1.000
_cell.length_b   1.000
_cell.length_c   1.000
_cell.angle_alpha   90.00
_cell.angle_beta   90.00
_cell.angle_gamma   90.00
#
_symmetry.space_group_name_H-M   'P 1'
#
loop_
_entity.id
_entity.type
_entity.pdbx_description
1 polymer ?
#
loop_
_entity_poly.entity_id
_entity_poly.type
_entity_poly.pdbx_seq_one_letter_code
_entity_poly.pdbx_strand_id
1 'polypeptide(L)'
;MKCSVFIATSVDGFIAKDDGGVDWLHTAGKPEADMGKQADMGMLDYMASVDCMIMGRKCMDMISSMKLTAEQWPYGDTRIIVLSNTINEAPENMKDKVEMYSGDLQALVSRLVSEGYEHAYIDGGTTIQAFINLQLINEMTITHAPVLLGEGKPLFGKVFKDIKLEQAEAIAFPNNFVQVKYKVSY
;
A
#
# COMPACT_ATOMS: atom_id res chain seq x y z
N MET A 1 -6.30 3.36 16.45
CA MET A 1 -5.95 2.43 15.36
C MET A 1 -4.62 2.86 14.75
N LYS A 2 -3.67 1.93 14.63
CA LYS A 2 -2.42 2.11 13.88
C LYS A 2 -2.74 2.12 12.39
N CYS A 3 -2.25 3.08 11.63
CA CYS A 3 -2.28 3.04 10.16
C CYS A 3 -0.85 2.88 9.64
N SER A 4 -0.60 1.87 8.82
CA SER A 4 0.73 1.64 8.24
C SER A 4 0.69 1.47 6.73
N VAL A 5 1.83 1.77 6.11
CA VAL A 5 2.07 1.56 4.68
C VAL A 5 3.04 0.39 4.51
N PHE A 6 2.78 -0.48 3.56
CA PHE A 6 3.70 -1.50 3.07
C PHE A 6 3.66 -1.46 1.55
N ILE A 7 4.70 -0.93 0.90
CA ILE A 7 4.63 -0.60 -0.53
C ILE A 7 5.97 -0.79 -1.22
N ALA A 8 5.93 -1.19 -2.50
CA ALA A 8 7.10 -1.20 -3.37
C ALA A 8 7.16 0.07 -4.22
N THR A 9 8.37 0.57 -4.47
CA THR A 9 8.60 1.76 -5.31
C THR A 9 9.90 1.62 -6.08
N SER A 10 10.02 2.29 -7.23
CA SER A 10 11.29 2.49 -7.93
C SER A 10 12.25 3.34 -7.09
N VAL A 11 13.54 3.37 -7.43
CA VAL A 11 14.53 4.20 -6.72
C VAL A 11 14.17 5.68 -6.73
N ASP A 12 13.56 6.15 -7.83
CA ASP A 12 13.08 7.51 -8.02
C ASP A 12 11.64 7.76 -7.50
N GLY A 13 11.06 6.82 -6.75
CA GLY A 13 9.87 7.07 -5.93
C GLY A 13 8.52 6.89 -6.64
N PHE A 14 8.48 6.17 -7.75
CA PHE A 14 7.24 5.82 -8.46
C PHE A 14 6.72 4.44 -8.04
N ILE A 15 5.41 4.32 -7.86
CA ILE A 15 4.73 3.06 -7.46
C ILE A 15 4.06 2.35 -8.64
N ALA A 16 3.89 3.06 -9.75
CA ALA A 16 3.33 2.53 -10.98
C ALA A 16 3.76 3.40 -12.16
N LYS A 17 3.72 2.84 -13.37
CA LYS A 17 3.81 3.62 -14.61
C LYS A 17 2.56 4.48 -14.80
N ASP A 18 2.56 5.33 -15.83
CA ASP A 18 1.45 6.25 -16.06
C ASP A 18 0.11 5.60 -16.39
N ASP A 19 0.16 4.42 -17.01
CA ASP A 19 -0.97 3.54 -17.26
C ASP A 19 -1.43 2.76 -16.01
N GLY A 20 -0.71 2.88 -14.87
CA GLY A 20 -0.97 2.13 -13.65
C GLY A 20 -0.23 0.79 -13.57
N GLY A 21 0.50 0.41 -14.62
CA GLY A 21 1.20 -0.88 -14.70
C GLY A 21 2.32 -1.02 -13.67
N VAL A 22 2.43 -2.23 -13.12
CA VAL A 22 3.41 -2.62 -12.09
C VAL A 22 4.31 -3.78 -12.51
N ASP A 23 4.22 -4.25 -13.76
CA ASP A 23 4.97 -5.41 -14.29
C ASP A 23 6.50 -5.26 -14.18
N TRP A 24 6.98 -4.02 -14.09
CA TRP A 24 8.38 -3.71 -13.87
C TRP A 24 8.92 -4.28 -12.55
N LEU A 25 8.06 -4.52 -11.54
CA LEU A 25 8.45 -5.17 -10.29
C LEU A 25 8.99 -6.59 -10.51
N HIS A 26 8.45 -7.32 -11.50
CA HIS A 26 8.87 -8.69 -11.80
C HIS A 26 10.27 -8.77 -12.46
N THR A 27 10.73 -7.68 -13.07
CA THR A 27 11.96 -7.65 -13.86
C THR A 27 13.03 -6.70 -13.33
N ALA A 28 12.69 -5.82 -12.38
CA ALA A 28 13.62 -4.82 -11.85
C ALA A 28 14.85 -5.43 -11.15
N GLY A 29 14.67 -6.53 -10.41
CA GLY A 29 15.73 -7.16 -9.63
C GLY A 29 16.45 -8.28 -10.36
N LYS A 30 16.87 -9.29 -9.60
CA LYS A 30 17.36 -10.58 -10.11
C LYS A 30 16.27 -11.65 -9.92
N PRO A 31 15.48 -12.00 -10.95
CA PRO A 31 14.39 -12.97 -10.81
C PRO A 31 14.85 -14.35 -10.33
N GLU A 32 16.07 -14.75 -10.70
CA GLU A 32 16.67 -16.06 -10.36
C GLU A 32 17.44 -16.06 -9.03
N ALA A 33 17.37 -14.99 -8.24
CA ALA A 33 18.07 -14.94 -6.96
C ALA A 33 17.41 -15.90 -5.95
N ASP A 34 18.22 -16.66 -5.23
CA ASP A 34 17.75 -17.45 -4.09
C ASP A 34 17.36 -16.51 -2.94
N MET A 35 16.06 -16.32 -2.77
CA MET A 35 15.47 -15.49 -1.71
C MET A 35 15.39 -16.22 -0.37
N GLY A 36 15.72 -17.52 -0.31
CA GLY A 36 15.62 -18.34 0.88
C GLY A 36 14.26 -18.20 1.59
N LYS A 37 14.29 -17.92 2.89
CA LYS A 37 13.08 -17.73 3.71
C LYS A 37 12.40 -16.36 3.54
N GLN A 38 12.92 -15.48 2.69
CA GLN A 38 12.47 -14.10 2.51
C GLN A 38 11.79 -13.89 1.15
N ALA A 39 11.22 -14.93 0.56
CA ALA A 39 10.66 -14.91 -0.79
C ALA A 39 9.51 -13.89 -0.96
N ASP A 40 8.73 -13.65 0.09
CA ASP A 40 7.61 -12.69 0.11
C ASP A 40 8.01 -11.30 0.64
N MET A 41 9.28 -11.12 1.03
CA MET A 41 9.80 -9.91 1.67
C MET A 41 8.98 -9.43 2.88
N GLY A 42 8.34 -10.36 3.62
CA GLY A 42 7.56 -10.06 4.82
C GLY A 42 6.10 -9.65 4.57
N MET A 43 5.59 -9.78 3.34
CA MET A 43 4.20 -9.46 3.04
C MET A 43 3.20 -10.33 3.81
N LEU A 44 3.48 -11.63 3.99
CA LEU A 44 2.61 -12.54 4.73
C LEU A 44 2.53 -12.15 6.21
N ASP A 45 3.68 -11.90 6.84
CA ASP A 45 3.75 -11.46 8.24
C ASP A 45 3.07 -10.10 8.43
N TYR A 46 3.22 -9.19 7.45
CA TYR A 46 2.54 -7.90 7.46
C TYR A 46 1.01 -8.06 7.36
N MET A 47 0.52 -8.85 6.41
CA MET A 47 -0.91 -9.10 6.24
C MET A 47 -1.53 -9.80 7.45
N ALA A 48 -0.79 -10.67 8.12
CA ALA A 48 -1.23 -11.30 9.37
C ALA A 48 -1.33 -10.31 10.55
N SER A 49 -0.69 -9.14 10.45
CA SER A 49 -0.71 -8.11 11.50
C SER A 49 -1.82 -7.07 11.34
N VAL A 50 -2.46 -6.99 10.18
CA VAL A 50 -3.48 -5.98 9.86
C VAL A 50 -4.89 -6.55 9.96
N ASP A 51 -5.81 -5.72 10.43
CA ASP A 51 -7.22 -6.10 10.61
C ASP A 51 -8.09 -5.65 9.41
N CYS A 52 -7.69 -4.57 8.75
CA CYS A 52 -8.37 -4.04 7.57
C CYS A 52 -7.40 -3.35 6.62
N MET A 53 -7.89 -3.09 5.40
CA MET A 53 -7.18 -2.33 4.38
C MET A 53 -8.02 -1.14 3.93
N ILE A 54 -7.38 0.00 3.73
CA ILE A 54 -7.99 1.21 3.17
C ILE A 54 -7.21 1.57 1.92
N MET A 55 -7.89 1.55 0.77
CA MET A 55 -7.29 1.87 -0.52
C MET A 55 -8.08 2.93 -1.28
N GLY A 56 -7.45 3.58 -2.24
CA GLY A 56 -8.14 4.50 -3.15
C GLY A 56 -8.76 3.78 -4.35
N ARG A 57 -9.78 4.38 -4.98
CA ARG A 57 -10.41 3.85 -6.20
C ARG A 57 -9.41 3.37 -7.27
N LYS A 58 -8.36 4.15 -7.57
CA LYS A 58 -7.38 3.77 -8.61
C LYS A 58 -6.62 2.47 -8.28
N CYS A 59 -6.38 2.21 -7.01
CA CYS A 59 -5.77 0.95 -6.55
C CYS A 59 -6.76 -0.20 -6.76
N MET A 60 -8.02 -0.02 -6.36
CA MET A 60 -9.10 -0.99 -6.63
C MET A 60 -9.26 -1.28 -8.12
N ASP A 61 -9.28 -0.25 -8.98
CA ASP A 61 -9.41 -0.40 -10.43
C ASP A 61 -8.25 -1.23 -11.01
N MET A 62 -7.02 -0.99 -10.53
CA MET A 62 -5.86 -1.77 -10.93
C MET A 62 -5.96 -3.24 -10.49
N ILE A 63 -6.32 -3.51 -9.23
CA ILE A 63 -6.54 -4.87 -8.72
C ILE A 63 -7.66 -5.58 -9.50
N SER A 64 -8.76 -4.87 -9.78
CA SER A 64 -9.87 -5.37 -10.60
C SER A 64 -9.41 -5.76 -12.01
N SER A 65 -8.52 -4.96 -12.63
CA SER A 65 -8.00 -5.21 -13.97
C SER A 65 -7.14 -6.47 -14.08
N MET A 66 -6.53 -6.92 -12.97
CA MET A 66 -5.71 -8.14 -12.92
C MET A 66 -6.55 -9.43 -13.02
N LYS A 67 -7.87 -9.34 -12.85
CA LYS A 67 -8.81 -10.48 -12.96
C LYS A 67 -8.38 -11.70 -12.15
N LEU A 68 -7.94 -11.46 -10.91
CA LEU A 68 -7.47 -12.50 -10.00
C LEU A 68 -8.59 -13.52 -9.73
N THR A 69 -8.22 -14.80 -9.76
CA THR A 69 -9.05 -15.90 -9.26
C THR A 69 -9.16 -15.84 -7.73
N ALA A 70 -10.04 -16.66 -7.15
CA ALA A 70 -10.18 -16.73 -5.69
C ALA A 70 -8.88 -17.20 -5.03
N GLU A 71 -8.17 -18.13 -5.66
CA GLU A 71 -6.88 -18.68 -5.19
C GLU A 71 -5.73 -17.67 -5.30
N GLN A 72 -5.85 -16.70 -6.22
CA GLN A 72 -4.86 -15.64 -6.41
C GLN A 72 -5.13 -14.40 -5.55
N TRP A 73 -6.25 -14.34 -4.83
CA TRP A 73 -6.62 -13.19 -4.03
C TRP A 73 -5.69 -13.05 -2.81
N PRO A 74 -4.84 -12.01 -2.76
CA PRO A 74 -3.76 -11.96 -1.76
C PRO A 74 -4.21 -11.48 -0.39
N TYR A 75 -5.43 -10.94 -0.29
CA TYR A 75 -5.91 -10.28 0.92
C TYR A 75 -6.76 -11.19 1.82
N GLY A 76 -7.02 -12.44 1.42
CA GLY A 76 -7.87 -13.36 2.17
C GLY A 76 -9.20 -12.72 2.55
N ASP A 77 -9.57 -12.84 3.83
CA ASP A 77 -10.80 -12.28 4.41
C ASP A 77 -10.64 -10.85 4.95
N THR A 78 -9.50 -10.19 4.68
CA THR A 78 -9.24 -8.82 5.16
C THR A 78 -10.33 -7.88 4.63
N ARG A 79 -11.01 -7.15 5.52
CA ARG A 79 -11.99 -6.14 5.11
C ARG A 79 -11.30 -5.00 4.38
N ILE A 80 -11.72 -4.74 3.15
CA ILE A 80 -11.16 -3.68 2.30
C ILE A 80 -12.16 -2.54 2.14
N ILE A 81 -11.75 -1.33 2.51
CA ILE A 81 -12.52 -0.10 2.32
C ILE A 81 -11.91 0.69 1.16
N VAL A 82 -12.73 1.00 0.16
CA VAL A 82 -12.32 1.76 -1.03
C VAL A 82 -12.83 3.19 -0.95
N LEU A 83 -11.89 4.13 -0.91
CA LEU A 83 -12.17 5.56 -0.90
C LEU A 83 -12.51 6.07 -2.29
N SER A 84 -13.68 6.66 -2.45
CA SER A 84 -14.14 7.24 -3.71
C SER A 84 -15.18 8.32 -3.47
N ASN A 85 -14.95 9.51 -4.05
CA ASN A 85 -15.93 10.61 -4.05
C ASN A 85 -16.73 10.70 -5.36
N THR A 86 -16.50 9.81 -6.32
CA THR A 86 -17.12 9.90 -7.66
C THR A 86 -17.93 8.68 -8.08
N ILE A 87 -17.64 7.52 -7.50
CA ILE A 87 -18.41 6.29 -7.70
C ILE A 87 -18.73 5.68 -6.34
N ASN A 88 -19.92 5.09 -6.22
CA ASN A 88 -20.43 4.48 -5.00
C ASN A 88 -20.59 2.96 -5.12
N GLU A 89 -20.35 2.39 -6.31
CA GLU A 89 -20.44 0.96 -6.58
C GLU A 89 -19.09 0.44 -7.07
N ALA A 90 -18.70 -0.73 -6.57
CA ALA A 90 -17.51 -1.43 -7.02
C ALA A 90 -17.76 -2.17 -8.35
N PRO A 91 -16.72 -2.40 -9.16
CA PRO A 91 -16.78 -3.29 -10.32
C PRO A 91 -17.31 -4.68 -9.94
N GLU A 92 -17.95 -5.38 -10.88
CA GLU A 92 -18.62 -6.67 -10.61
C GLU A 92 -17.70 -7.69 -9.93
N ASN A 93 -16.44 -7.78 -10.37
CA ASN A 93 -15.47 -8.72 -9.80
C ASN A 93 -14.93 -8.32 -8.42
N MET A 94 -15.30 -7.15 -7.90
CA MET A 94 -14.88 -6.60 -6.61
C MET A 94 -16.04 -6.44 -5.62
N LYS A 95 -17.31 -6.52 -6.05
CA LYS A 95 -18.50 -6.21 -5.24
C LYS A 95 -18.53 -6.88 -3.86
N ASP A 96 -18.18 -8.16 -3.80
CA ASP A 96 -18.19 -8.92 -2.54
C ASP A 96 -16.86 -8.86 -1.78
N LYS A 97 -15.87 -8.12 -2.31
CA LYS A 97 -14.51 -8.02 -1.75
C LYS A 97 -14.25 -6.67 -1.09
N VAL A 98 -15.06 -5.65 -1.36
CA VAL A 98 -14.79 -4.28 -0.93
C VAL A 98 -16.04 -3.56 -0.44
N GLU A 99 -15.85 -2.63 0.49
CA GLU A 99 -16.84 -1.65 0.92
C GLU A 99 -16.48 -0.28 0.33
N MET A 100 -17.40 0.35 -0.40
CA MET A 100 -17.19 1.72 -0.90
C MET A 100 -17.42 2.74 0.21
N TYR A 101 -16.52 3.73 0.33
CA TYR A 101 -16.62 4.81 1.31
C TYR A 101 -16.40 6.18 0.65
N SER A 102 -17.29 7.12 0.96
CA SER A 102 -17.22 8.53 0.58
C SER A 102 -17.47 9.37 1.82
N GLY A 103 -16.50 10.19 2.22
CA GLY A 103 -16.59 10.96 3.45
C GLY A 103 -15.23 11.36 4.02
N ASP A 104 -15.26 11.80 5.28
CA ASP A 104 -14.09 12.24 6.01
C ASP A 104 -13.25 11.06 6.54
N LEU A 105 -11.93 11.14 6.37
CA LEU A 105 -11.03 10.05 6.74
C LEU A 105 -10.87 9.89 8.27
N GLN A 106 -10.97 10.96 9.05
CA GLN A 106 -10.92 10.85 10.51
C GLN A 106 -12.19 10.21 11.05
N ALA A 107 -13.35 10.51 10.43
CA ALA A 107 -14.61 9.84 10.72
C ALA A 107 -14.55 8.34 10.36
N LEU A 108 -13.98 7.96 9.21
CA LEU A 108 -13.74 6.57 8.85
C LEU A 108 -12.87 5.84 9.88
N VAL A 109 -11.73 6.44 10.25
CA VAL A 109 -10.81 5.87 11.26
C VAL A 109 -11.51 5.72 12.60
N SER A 110 -12.30 6.72 13.03
CA SER A 110 -13.06 6.67 14.28
C SER A 110 -14.13 5.57 14.26
N ARG A 111 -14.82 5.39 13.12
CA ARG A 111 -15.78 4.30 12.91
C ARG A 111 -15.10 2.95 13.04
N LEU A 112 -13.98 2.73 12.35
CA LEU A 112 -13.23 1.46 12.41
C LEU A 112 -12.75 1.15 13.82
N VAL A 113 -12.27 2.16 14.56
CA VAL A 113 -11.94 2.01 15.99
C VAL A 113 -13.16 1.56 16.81
N SER A 114 -14.33 2.17 16.59
CA SER A 114 -15.55 1.79 17.31
C SER A 114 -16.05 0.38 16.98
N GLU A 115 -15.68 -0.14 15.81
CA GLU A 115 -15.96 -1.50 15.37
C GLU A 115 -14.90 -2.52 15.85
N GLY A 116 -13.85 -2.06 16.56
CA GLY A 116 -12.83 -2.91 17.16
C GLY A 116 -11.57 -3.13 16.32
N TYR A 117 -11.37 -2.41 15.21
CA TYR A 117 -10.15 -2.52 14.40
C TYR A 117 -8.98 -1.77 15.04
N GLU A 118 -7.81 -2.41 15.11
CA GLU A 118 -6.62 -1.89 15.78
C GLU A 118 -5.50 -1.48 14.82
N HIS A 119 -5.38 -2.15 13.66
CA HIS A 119 -4.33 -1.90 12.67
C HIS A 119 -4.86 -1.94 11.23
N ALA A 120 -4.78 -0.80 10.52
CA ALA A 120 -5.14 -0.66 9.11
C ALA A 120 -3.90 -0.60 8.18
N TYR A 121 -3.96 -1.35 7.08
CA TYR A 121 -3.08 -1.19 5.92
C TYR A 121 -3.60 -0.08 5.01
N ILE A 122 -2.79 0.97 4.79
CA ILE A 122 -3.12 2.07 3.88
C ILE A 122 -2.38 1.89 2.55
N ASP A 123 -3.13 1.81 1.45
CA ASP A 123 -2.58 1.56 0.12
C ASP A 123 -3.11 2.52 -0.96
N GLY A 124 -2.33 2.68 -2.02
CA GLY A 124 -2.56 3.59 -3.13
C GLY A 124 -1.99 4.98 -2.84
N GLY A 125 -1.16 5.48 -3.77
CA GLY A 125 -0.39 6.72 -3.56
C GLY A 125 -1.21 7.93 -3.12
N THR A 126 -2.36 8.21 -3.76
CA THR A 126 -3.23 9.34 -3.35
C THR A 126 -3.80 9.15 -1.94
N THR A 127 -4.16 7.93 -1.57
CA THR A 127 -4.69 7.62 -0.24
C THR A 127 -3.60 7.76 0.81
N ILE A 128 -2.41 7.20 0.56
CA ILE A 128 -1.23 7.33 1.42
C ILE A 128 -0.90 8.81 1.64
N GLN A 129 -0.84 9.61 0.58
CA GLN A 129 -0.58 11.06 0.67
C GLN A 129 -1.65 11.81 1.50
N ALA A 130 -2.92 11.43 1.39
CA ALA A 130 -3.99 12.02 2.19
C ALA A 130 -3.83 11.67 3.69
N PHE A 131 -3.54 10.40 4.02
CA PHE A 131 -3.30 9.97 5.39
C PHE A 131 -2.05 10.62 5.99
N ILE A 132 -0.98 10.79 5.22
CA ILE A 132 0.23 11.51 5.64
C ILE A 132 -0.12 12.96 6.02
N ASN A 133 -0.86 13.66 5.17
CA ASN A 133 -1.23 15.06 5.41
C ASN A 133 -2.22 15.25 6.57
N LEU A 134 -3.02 14.23 6.88
CA LEU A 134 -3.88 14.19 8.08
C LEU A 134 -3.16 13.69 9.34
N GLN A 135 -1.86 13.41 9.25
CA GLN A 135 -1.04 12.91 10.35
C GLN A 135 -1.51 11.56 10.90
N LEU A 136 -2.02 10.69 10.03
CA LEU A 136 -2.62 9.41 10.41
C LEU A 136 -1.69 8.21 10.25
N ILE A 137 -0.58 8.31 9.50
CA ILE A 137 0.35 7.18 9.30
C ILE A 137 1.31 7.07 10.48
N ASN A 138 1.43 5.86 11.04
CA ASN A 138 2.34 5.57 12.15
C ASN A 138 3.64 4.92 11.68
N GLU A 139 3.57 4.04 10.67
CA GLU A 139 4.69 3.24 10.18
C GLU A 139 4.68 3.15 8.66
N MET A 140 5.85 3.15 8.04
CA MET A 140 6.01 2.91 6.60
C MET A 140 7.10 1.87 6.37
N THR A 141 6.76 0.83 5.62
CA THR A 141 7.70 -0.15 5.07
C THR A 141 7.75 0.05 3.55
N ILE A 142 8.91 0.46 3.05
CA ILE A 142 9.10 0.87 1.65
C ILE A 142 10.16 -0.03 1.03
N THR A 143 9.75 -0.84 0.06
CA THR A 143 10.65 -1.72 -0.70
C THR A 143 11.06 -1.04 -2.00
N HIS A 144 12.32 -0.61 -2.06
CA HIS A 144 12.91 0.00 -3.25
C HIS A 144 13.37 -1.08 -4.22
N ALA A 145 12.74 -1.13 -5.38
CA ALA A 145 13.21 -1.92 -6.51
C ALA A 145 14.39 -1.20 -7.19
N PRO A 146 15.41 -1.92 -7.66
CA PRO A 146 16.63 -1.33 -8.23
C PRO A 146 16.44 -0.87 -9.69
N VAL A 147 15.47 0.01 -9.92
CA VAL A 147 15.13 0.58 -11.23
C VAL A 147 14.79 2.06 -11.10
N LEU A 148 15.09 2.84 -12.15
CA LEU A 148 14.60 4.20 -12.35
C LEU A 148 13.51 4.15 -13.42
N LEU A 149 12.32 4.67 -13.11
CA LEU A 149 11.22 4.74 -14.08
C LEU A 149 11.22 6.08 -14.83
N GLY A 150 11.75 7.14 -14.24
CA GLY A 150 11.78 8.50 -14.80
C GLY A 150 10.44 9.25 -14.70
N GLU A 151 9.33 8.53 -14.81
CA GLU A 151 7.98 9.06 -14.70
C GLU A 151 6.98 7.99 -14.21
N GLY A 152 5.79 8.42 -13.83
CA GLY A 152 4.71 7.54 -13.39
C GLY A 152 3.93 8.12 -12.21
N LYS A 153 3.31 7.23 -11.42
CA LYS A 153 2.54 7.61 -10.23
C LYS A 153 3.49 7.67 -9.03
N PRO A 154 3.73 8.84 -8.43
CA PRO A 154 4.66 8.96 -7.30
C PRO A 154 4.03 8.42 -6.01
N LEU A 155 4.84 7.81 -5.15
CA LEU A 155 4.44 7.41 -3.79
C LEU A 155 4.06 8.65 -2.98
N PHE A 156 4.98 9.60 -2.92
CA PHE A 156 4.86 10.82 -2.14
C PHE A 156 4.38 11.99 -2.99
N GLY A 157 3.81 12.99 -2.32
CA GLY A 157 3.35 14.23 -2.91
C GLY A 157 3.71 15.40 -2.01
N LYS A 158 3.01 16.52 -2.20
CA LYS A 158 3.19 17.70 -1.35
C LYS A 158 2.77 17.38 0.08
N VAL A 159 3.64 17.72 1.03
CA VAL A 159 3.37 17.74 2.47
C VAL A 159 3.22 19.17 2.96
N PHE A 160 2.39 19.39 3.98
CA PHE A 160 2.15 20.73 4.53
C PHE A 160 3.24 21.22 5.49
N LYS A 161 4.02 20.29 6.07
CA LYS A 161 5.19 20.53 6.92
C LYS A 161 6.18 19.39 6.75
N ASP A 162 7.43 19.62 7.14
CA ASP A 162 8.43 18.56 7.23
C ASP A 162 7.98 17.52 8.26
N ILE A 163 8.08 16.24 7.90
CA ILE A 163 7.70 15.11 8.76
C ILE A 163 8.96 14.29 9.01
N LYS A 164 9.25 14.01 10.28
CA LYS A 164 10.42 13.23 10.65
C LYS A 164 10.11 11.74 10.54
N LEU A 165 11.08 10.99 10.04
CA LEU A 165 11.07 9.53 10.05
C LEU A 165 12.15 9.05 11.01
N GLU A 166 11.78 8.14 11.90
CA GLU A 166 12.61 7.67 13.00
C GLU A 166 12.67 6.15 13.03
N GLN A 167 13.60 5.61 13.83
CA GLN A 167 13.76 4.16 14.03
C GLN A 167 13.92 3.40 12.70
N ALA A 168 14.83 3.90 11.86
CA ALA A 168 15.09 3.31 10.56
C ALA A 168 15.68 1.89 10.68
N GLU A 169 15.04 0.94 10.02
CA GLU A 169 15.55 -0.42 9.82
C GLU A 169 15.64 -0.69 8.32
N ALA A 170 16.74 -1.29 7.86
CA ALA A 170 16.93 -1.57 6.44
C ALA A 170 17.41 -2.99 6.20
N ILE A 171 16.84 -3.64 5.18
CA ILE A 171 17.20 -4.99 4.74
C ILE A 171 17.47 -4.91 3.23
N ALA A 172 18.64 -5.39 2.82
CA ALA A 172 18.95 -5.62 1.40
C ALA A 172 18.72 -7.09 1.08
N PHE A 173 17.92 -7.37 0.06
CA PHE A 173 17.57 -8.72 -0.36
C PHE A 173 18.50 -9.24 -1.48
N PRO A 174 18.61 -10.58 -1.66
CA PRO A 174 19.42 -11.19 -2.71
C PRO A 174 19.08 -10.74 -4.13
N ASN A 175 17.81 -10.36 -4.39
CA ASN A 175 17.37 -9.85 -5.69
C ASN A 175 17.64 -8.35 -5.91
N ASN A 176 18.48 -7.73 -5.06
CA ASN A 176 18.87 -6.32 -5.04
C ASN A 176 17.78 -5.32 -4.61
N PHE A 177 16.61 -5.77 -4.16
CA PHE A 177 15.63 -4.86 -3.53
C PHE A 177 16.13 -4.43 -2.15
N VAL A 178 15.81 -3.20 -1.75
CA VAL A 178 16.12 -2.68 -0.40
C VAL A 178 14.82 -2.26 0.27
N GLN A 179 14.45 -2.95 1.34
CA GLN A 179 13.31 -2.57 2.17
C GLN A 179 13.77 -1.74 3.35
N VAL A 180 13.09 -0.61 3.55
CA VAL A 180 13.35 0.29 4.68
C VAL A 180 12.06 0.51 5.45
N LYS A 181 12.13 0.33 6.77
CA LYS A 181 11.04 0.57 7.69
C LYS A 181 11.32 1.83 8.51
N TYR A 182 10.28 2.63 8.71
CA TYR A 182 10.31 3.84 9.53
C TYR A 182 9.10 3.91 10.44
N LYS A 183 9.29 4.53 11.61
CA LYS A 183 8.20 5.18 12.34
C LYS A 183 8.07 6.62 11.90
N VAL A 184 6.83 7.10 11.82
CA VAL A 184 6.51 8.48 11.43
C VAL A 184 6.32 9.33 12.68
N SER A 185 7.00 10.47 12.74
CA SER A 185 6.90 11.45 13.83
C SER A 185 6.48 12.82 13.28
N TYR A 186 5.27 13.24 13.65
CA TYR A 186 4.65 14.50 13.23
C TYR A 186 4.96 15.69 14.13
#